data_AF-A0A6M2C8T7-F1
#
_entry.id   AF-A0A6M2C8T7-F1
#
_cell.length_a   1.000
_cell.length_b   1.000
_cell.length_c   1.000
_cell.angle_alpha   90.00
_cell.angle_beta   90.00
_cell.angle_gamma   90.00
#
_symmetry.space_group_name_H-M   'P 1'
#
loop_
_entity.id
_entity.type
_entity.pdbx_description
1 polymer ?
#
loop_
_entity_poly.entity_id
_entity_poly.type
_entity_poly.pdbx_seq_one_letter_code
_entity_poly.pdbx_strand_id
1 'polypeptide(L)'
;MEKIFRPSPKSFKNTFCVFQEVTLSSLEELKVQYESKSGSSYYYTKEGMYRLSNHWGRLANSKWRLEAMEPESESKTKLGFAPWTHFYPDNAEEELYYLEMNYSKNTVNYQHKNNPDYNGNAILRTSFETTKKIKQIRNLLNLTSWAKYFEYEDLDLLRKEIIEELIFTNKTLEEIKRALI
;
A
#
# COMPACT_ATOMS: atom_id res chain seq x y z
N MET A 1 -10.09 36.71 9.32
CA MET A 1 -8.99 35.77 9.00
C MET A 1 -9.57 34.38 9.04
N GLU A 2 -9.73 33.74 7.88
CA GLU A 2 -10.10 32.32 7.85
C GLU A 2 -9.02 31.53 8.59
N LYS A 3 -9.43 30.74 9.59
CA LYS A 3 -8.52 29.83 10.27
C LYS A 3 -8.05 28.82 9.25
N ILE A 4 -6.80 28.95 8.82
CA ILE A 4 -6.11 27.96 8.01
C ILE A 4 -6.18 26.64 8.79
N PHE A 5 -6.91 25.66 8.24
CA PHE A 5 -7.03 24.36 8.85
C PHE A 5 -5.66 23.68 8.85
N ARG A 6 -5.12 23.37 10.03
CA ARG A 6 -3.83 22.68 10.15
C ARG A 6 -3.92 21.63 11.24
N PRO A 7 -3.78 20.34 10.90
CA PRO A 7 -3.73 19.28 11.89
C PRO A 7 -2.53 19.43 12.82
N SER A 8 -2.65 18.87 14.03
CA SER A 8 -1.51 18.77 14.93
C SER A 8 -0.41 17.92 14.28
N PRO A 9 0.87 18.30 14.33
CA PRO A 9 1.97 17.48 13.81
C PRO A 9 2.01 16.06 14.39
N LYS A 10 1.44 15.85 15.58
CA LYS A 10 1.35 14.53 16.22
C LYS A 10 0.31 13.62 15.58
N SER A 11 -0.70 14.17 14.89
CA SER A 11 -1.80 13.42 14.25
C SER A 11 -1.32 12.49 13.13
N PHE A 12 -0.09 12.66 12.65
CA PHE A 12 0.47 11.89 11.54
C PHE A 12 1.45 10.82 11.97
N LYS A 13 1.81 10.74 13.26
CA LYS A 13 2.75 9.73 13.75
C LYS A 13 2.05 8.38 13.84
N ASN A 14 2.76 7.33 13.43
CA ASN A 14 2.28 5.96 13.51
C ASN A 14 0.93 5.83 12.79
N THR A 15 0.90 6.25 11.53
CA THR A 15 -0.29 6.10 10.68
C THR A 15 0.04 5.36 9.40
N PHE A 16 -0.92 4.60 8.90
CA PHE A 16 -0.94 4.09 7.54
C PHE A 16 -1.90 4.92 6.69
N CYS A 17 -1.50 5.23 5.47
CA CYS A 17 -2.35 5.93 4.52
C CYS A 17 -1.94 5.59 3.08
N VAL A 18 -2.92 5.56 2.19
CA VAL A 18 -2.73 5.42 0.74
C VAL A 18 -3.21 6.71 0.11
N PHE A 19 -2.31 7.41 -0.57
CA PHE A 19 -2.64 8.61 -1.33
C PHE A 19 -2.96 8.19 -2.76
N GLN A 20 -3.95 8.85 -3.35
CA GLN A 20 -4.25 8.74 -4.77
C GLN A 20 -3.53 9.85 -5.51
N GLU A 21 -2.78 9.52 -6.57
CA GLU A 21 -2.15 10.52 -7.42
C GLU A 21 -3.21 11.38 -8.12
N VAL A 22 -3.03 12.69 -8.08
CA VAL A 22 -3.93 13.69 -8.66
C VAL A 22 -3.13 14.75 -9.43
N THR A 23 -3.81 15.51 -10.29
CA THR A 23 -3.17 16.54 -11.11
C THR A 23 -2.79 17.78 -10.28
N LEU A 24 -1.72 18.45 -10.68
CA LEU A 24 -1.24 19.68 -10.04
C LEU A 24 -2.26 20.83 -10.06
N SER A 25 -3.19 20.83 -11.02
CA SER A 25 -4.33 21.79 -11.04
C SER A 25 -5.18 21.74 -9.77
N SER A 26 -5.15 20.63 -9.03
CA SER A 26 -5.81 20.52 -7.72
C SER A 26 -5.25 21.47 -6.65
N LEU A 27 -4.10 22.12 -6.91
CA LEU A 27 -3.46 23.06 -6.00
C LEU A 27 -3.70 24.53 -6.35
N GLU A 28 -4.42 24.87 -7.42
CA GLU A 28 -4.49 26.25 -7.95
C GLU A 28 -4.91 27.31 -6.93
N GLU A 29 -5.73 26.93 -5.94
CA GLU A 29 -6.19 27.82 -4.86
C GLU A 29 -5.54 27.53 -3.49
N LEU A 30 -4.66 26.53 -3.41
CA LEU A 30 -4.06 26.07 -2.18
C LEU A 30 -2.66 26.66 -1.97
N LYS A 31 -2.44 27.22 -0.78
CA LYS A 31 -1.11 27.65 -0.34
C LYS A 31 -0.44 26.53 0.43
N VAL A 32 0.87 26.38 0.23
CA VAL A 32 1.66 25.46 1.03
C VAL A 32 1.57 25.84 2.51
N GLN A 33 1.26 24.85 3.36
CA GLN A 33 1.08 25.08 4.81
C GLN A 33 2.20 24.46 5.63
N TYR A 34 2.92 23.50 5.06
CA TYR A 34 4.10 22.91 5.67
C TYR A 34 5.04 22.35 4.60
N GLU A 35 6.34 22.49 4.82
CA GLU A 35 7.38 21.85 4.04
C GLU A 35 8.28 21.03 4.96
N SER A 36 8.54 19.77 4.60
CA SER A 36 9.47 18.94 5.35
C SER A 36 10.91 19.34 5.02
N LYS A 37 11.83 19.03 5.95
CA LYS A 37 13.28 19.16 5.71
C LYS A 37 13.77 18.36 4.49
N SER A 38 13.03 17.32 4.10
CA SER A 38 13.31 16.49 2.93
C SER A 38 12.68 17.02 1.62
N GLY A 39 12.06 18.20 1.64
CA GLY A 39 11.52 18.86 0.46
C GLY A 39 10.14 18.38 0.01
N SER A 40 9.35 17.75 0.88
CA SER A 40 7.93 17.47 0.58
C SER A 40 7.06 18.65 1.03
N SER A 41 6.12 19.07 0.19
CA SER A 41 5.18 20.15 0.48
C SER A 41 3.79 19.59 0.81
N TYR A 42 3.13 20.18 1.79
CA TYR A 42 1.86 19.71 2.33
C TYR A 42 0.81 20.82 2.30
N TYR A 43 -0.38 20.44 1.87
CA TYR A 43 -1.56 21.30 1.75
C TYR A 43 -2.70 20.60 2.48
N TYR A 44 -3.26 21.25 3.49
CA TYR A 44 -4.29 20.72 4.37
C TYR A 44 -5.61 21.42 4.07
N THR A 45 -6.63 20.63 3.74
CA THR A 45 -8.01 21.07 3.57
C THR A 45 -8.88 20.50 4.67
N LYS A 46 -10.16 20.89 4.71
CA LYS A 46 -11.13 20.29 5.64
C LYS A 46 -11.42 18.82 5.31
N GLU A 47 -11.21 18.40 4.07
CA GLU A 47 -11.52 17.06 3.59
C GLU A 47 -10.32 16.10 3.74
N GLY A 48 -9.12 16.62 3.54
CA GLY A 48 -7.92 15.79 3.52
C GLY A 48 -6.63 16.57 3.40
N MET A 49 -5.60 15.85 2.98
CA MET A 49 -4.28 16.40 2.74
C MET A 49 -3.80 16.07 1.34
N TYR A 50 -3.23 17.08 0.70
CA TYR A 50 -2.34 16.88 -0.43
C TYR A 50 -0.90 16.87 0.04
N ARG A 51 -0.12 15.97 -0.56
CA ARG A 51 1.33 15.91 -0.39
C ARG A 51 1.98 15.90 -1.77
N LEU A 52 2.81 16.91 -2.02
CA LEU A 52 3.67 16.97 -3.19
C LEU A 52 5.04 16.42 -2.80
N SER A 53 5.47 15.34 -3.45
CA SER A 53 6.74 14.69 -3.11
C SER A 53 7.32 13.91 -4.28
N ASN A 54 8.65 13.84 -4.33
CA ASN A 54 9.40 12.96 -5.24
C ASN A 54 9.77 11.61 -4.62
N HIS A 55 9.31 11.33 -3.39
CA HIS A 55 9.52 10.05 -2.72
C HIS A 55 8.30 9.66 -1.86
N TRP A 56 7.83 8.43 -2.05
CA TRP A 56 6.69 7.86 -1.35
C TRP A 56 7.10 6.57 -0.64
N GLY A 57 6.41 6.23 0.45
CA GLY A 57 6.75 5.09 1.31
C GLY A 57 6.79 5.47 2.79
N ARG A 58 7.85 5.06 3.50
CA ARG A 58 7.98 5.36 4.93
C ARG A 58 8.24 6.85 5.16
N LEU A 59 7.42 7.47 6.00
CA LEU A 59 7.63 8.80 6.55
C LEU A 59 7.81 8.67 8.06
N ALA A 60 9.06 8.72 8.52
CA ALA A 60 9.42 8.43 9.92
C ALA A 60 8.79 7.08 10.37
N ASN A 61 7.86 7.13 11.34
CA ASN A 61 7.18 5.95 11.86
C ASN A 61 5.87 5.62 11.15
N SER A 62 5.53 6.33 10.08
CA SER A 62 4.28 6.17 9.33
C SER A 62 4.52 5.53 7.97
N LYS A 63 3.52 4.83 7.44
CA LYS A 63 3.59 4.08 6.19
C LYS A 63 2.63 4.72 5.17
N TRP A 64 3.14 5.63 4.36
CA TRP A 64 2.34 6.41 3.40
C TRP A 64 2.76 6.12 1.97
N ARG A 65 1.95 5.36 1.25
CA ARG A 65 2.20 5.01 -0.15
C ARG A 65 1.36 5.86 -1.10
N LEU A 66 1.79 5.94 -2.36
CA LEU A 66 1.03 6.55 -3.44
C LEU A 66 0.54 5.46 -4.38
N GLU A 67 -0.73 5.52 -4.74
CA GLU A 67 -1.27 4.85 -5.91
C GLU A 67 -1.18 5.81 -7.10
N ALA A 68 -0.45 5.39 -8.12
CA ALA A 68 -0.29 6.18 -9.33
C ALA A 68 -1.62 6.25 -10.08
N MET A 69 -1.85 7.38 -10.75
CA MET A 69 -3.00 7.54 -11.63
C MET A 69 -2.81 6.69 -12.90
N GLU A 70 -3.89 6.45 -13.62
CA GLU A 70 -3.86 5.77 -14.92
C GLU A 70 -4.34 6.72 -16.02
N PRO A 71 -3.51 7.02 -17.03
CA PRO A 71 -2.12 6.58 -17.21
C PRO A 71 -1.16 7.21 -16.18
N GLU A 72 -0.05 6.52 -15.90
CA GLU A 72 0.94 7.01 -14.94
C GLU A 72 1.61 8.30 -15.42
N SER A 73 1.81 9.24 -14.48
CA SER A 73 2.49 10.50 -14.77
C SER A 73 3.99 10.31 -14.97
N GLU A 74 4.56 11.01 -15.95
CA GLU A 74 6.00 10.96 -16.24
C GLU A 74 6.85 11.68 -15.18
N SER A 75 6.22 12.53 -14.36
CA SER A 75 6.90 13.34 -13.36
C SER A 75 7.36 12.48 -12.17
N LYS A 76 8.63 12.63 -11.80
CA LYS A 76 9.15 12.06 -10.55
C LYS A 76 8.51 12.70 -9.32
N THR A 77 8.14 13.98 -9.41
CA THR A 77 7.45 14.69 -8.34
C THR A 77 5.96 14.55 -8.55
N LYS A 78 5.30 13.83 -7.65
CA LYS A 78 3.89 13.48 -7.75
C LYS A 78 3.10 14.15 -6.64
N LEU A 79 1.87 14.53 -6.96
CA LEU A 79 0.91 15.05 -6.00
C LEU A 79 -0.05 13.93 -5.62
N GLY A 80 -0.10 13.60 -4.34
CA GLY A 80 -1.07 12.65 -3.81
C GLY A 80 -2.10 13.34 -2.93
N PHE A 81 -3.35 12.90 -3.01
CA PHE A 81 -4.43 13.29 -2.11
C PHE A 81 -4.88 12.10 -1.26
N ALA A 82 -5.16 12.35 0.02
CA ALA A 82 -5.86 11.41 0.88
C ALA A 82 -6.83 12.16 1.80
N PRO A 83 -8.10 11.72 1.89
CA PRO A 83 -9.04 12.30 2.84
C PRO A 83 -8.70 11.86 4.27
N TRP A 84 -9.13 12.64 5.25
CA TRP A 84 -8.81 12.38 6.67
C TRP A 84 -9.25 11.02 7.18
N THR A 85 -10.33 10.48 6.60
CA THR A 85 -10.87 9.16 6.94
C THR A 85 -9.96 7.99 6.55
N HIS A 86 -8.95 8.22 5.70
CA HIS A 86 -8.02 7.18 5.22
C HIS A 86 -6.68 7.16 5.98
N PHE A 87 -6.57 7.90 7.09
CA PHE A 87 -5.43 7.84 7.99
C PHE A 87 -5.74 6.88 9.14
N TYR A 88 -5.20 5.68 9.06
CA TYR A 88 -5.44 4.64 10.07
C TYR A 88 -4.28 4.59 11.08
N PRO A 89 -4.56 4.36 12.38
CA PRO A 89 -3.52 4.11 13.37
C PRO A 89 -2.66 2.91 12.98
N ASP A 90 -1.37 2.98 13.25
CA ASP A 90 -0.39 1.95 12.89
C ASP A 90 0.49 1.61 14.10
N ASN A 91 0.90 0.35 14.19
CA ASN A 91 1.95 -0.10 15.09
C ASN A 91 2.59 -1.40 14.56
N ALA A 92 3.66 -1.83 15.21
CA ALA A 92 4.42 -3.01 14.77
C ALA A 92 3.88 -4.34 15.32
N GLU A 93 3.05 -4.29 16.35
CA GLU A 93 2.65 -5.45 17.17
C GLU A 93 1.35 -6.08 16.69
N GLU A 94 0.35 -5.27 16.37
CA GLU A 94 -0.96 -5.73 15.95
C GLU A 94 -0.97 -6.25 14.50
N GLU A 95 -1.88 -7.19 14.26
CA GLU A 95 -2.23 -7.69 12.93
C GLU A 95 -3.17 -6.69 12.24
N LEU A 96 -2.56 -5.70 11.57
CA LEU A 96 -3.28 -4.58 10.97
C LEU A 96 -3.41 -4.69 9.45
N TYR A 97 -2.70 -5.61 8.81
CA TYR A 97 -2.52 -5.58 7.37
C TYR A 97 -2.99 -6.86 6.69
N TYR A 98 -3.73 -6.70 5.61
CA TYR A 98 -4.00 -7.79 4.67
C TYR A 98 -3.29 -7.55 3.34
N LEU A 99 -3.14 -8.61 2.56
CA LEU A 99 -2.57 -8.56 1.23
C LEU A 99 -3.66 -8.56 0.18
N GLU A 100 -3.42 -7.82 -0.89
CA GLU A 100 -4.31 -7.67 -2.02
C GLU A 100 -3.51 -7.83 -3.31
N MET A 101 -4.00 -8.73 -4.17
CA MET A 101 -3.43 -8.94 -5.50
C MET A 101 -4.16 -8.12 -6.54
N ASN A 102 -3.39 -7.45 -7.37
CA ASN A 102 -3.85 -6.95 -8.64
C ASN A 102 -3.27 -7.84 -9.75
N TYR A 103 -4.06 -8.80 -10.21
CA TYR A 103 -3.65 -9.74 -11.26
C TYR A 103 -3.47 -9.05 -12.62
N SER A 104 -4.27 -8.04 -12.93
CA SER A 104 -4.16 -7.26 -14.18
C SER A 104 -2.82 -6.53 -14.28
N LYS A 105 -2.33 -5.98 -13.16
CA LYS A 105 -1.02 -5.32 -13.07
C LYS A 105 0.12 -6.25 -12.67
N ASN A 106 -0.18 -7.50 -12.34
CA ASN A 106 0.74 -8.45 -11.75
C ASN A 106 1.51 -7.88 -10.53
N THR A 107 0.78 -7.24 -9.61
CA THR A 107 1.36 -6.63 -8.40
C THR A 107 0.65 -7.08 -7.13
N VAL A 108 1.40 -7.08 -6.03
CA VAL A 108 0.88 -7.30 -4.68
C VAL A 108 1.11 -6.07 -3.83
N ASN A 109 0.05 -5.63 -3.16
CA ASN A 109 0.09 -4.55 -2.18
C ASN A 109 -0.48 -5.02 -0.85
N TYR A 110 -0.28 -4.20 0.17
CA TYR A 110 -0.90 -4.38 1.48
C TYR A 110 -1.82 -3.21 1.78
N GLN A 111 -2.88 -3.52 2.48
CA GLN A 111 -3.93 -2.61 2.88
C GLN A 111 -4.17 -2.76 4.38
N HIS A 112 -4.71 -1.72 5.01
CA HIS A 112 -5.02 -1.75 6.43
C HIS A 112 -6.41 -2.36 6.67
N LYS A 113 -6.61 -3.05 7.80
CA LYS A 113 -7.90 -3.70 8.17
C LYS A 113 -9.12 -2.77 8.19
N ASN A 114 -8.89 -1.47 8.35
CA ASN A 114 -9.92 -0.43 8.32
C ASN A 114 -10.19 0.13 6.92
N ASN A 115 -9.54 -0.40 5.88
CA ASN A 115 -9.88 -0.07 4.50
C ASN A 115 -11.36 -0.42 4.26
N PRO A 116 -12.21 0.50 3.76
CA PRO A 116 -13.60 0.22 3.46
C PRO A 116 -13.83 -1.00 2.56
N ASP A 117 -12.87 -1.30 1.68
CA ASP A 117 -12.96 -2.44 0.76
C ASP A 117 -12.58 -3.78 1.41
N TYR A 118 -12.18 -3.79 2.68
CA TYR A 118 -11.82 -5.02 3.37
C TYR A 118 -13.05 -5.88 3.68
N ASN A 119 -13.15 -7.02 3.00
CA ASN A 119 -14.26 -7.97 3.14
C ASN A 119 -14.08 -9.01 4.25
N GLY A 120 -12.99 -8.96 5.02
CA GLY A 120 -12.72 -9.92 6.10
C GLY A 120 -12.10 -11.26 5.67
N ASN A 121 -11.96 -11.53 4.37
CA ASN A 121 -11.48 -12.83 3.89
C ASN A 121 -9.96 -12.97 3.95
N ALA A 122 -9.23 -11.93 3.56
CA ALA A 122 -7.76 -11.94 3.59
C ALA A 122 -7.25 -11.87 5.04
N ILE A 123 -6.27 -12.70 5.37
CA ILE A 123 -5.75 -12.78 6.74
C ILE A 123 -4.97 -11.52 7.11
N LEU A 124 -5.29 -11.00 8.29
CA LEU A 124 -4.56 -9.90 8.92
C LEU A 124 -3.23 -10.39 9.46
N ARG A 125 -2.19 -9.56 9.30
CA ARG A 125 -0.83 -9.87 9.70
C ARG A 125 -0.15 -8.62 10.23
N THR A 126 0.88 -8.83 11.04
CA THR A 126 1.75 -7.74 11.49
C THR A 126 2.51 -7.15 10.29
N SER A 127 3.05 -5.95 10.45
CA SER A 127 3.86 -5.31 9.40
C SER A 127 5.06 -6.16 8.96
N PHE A 128 5.63 -6.94 9.88
CA PHE A 128 6.75 -7.84 9.61
C PHE A 128 6.35 -9.04 8.76
N GLU A 129 5.30 -9.77 9.17
CA GLU A 129 4.82 -10.95 8.44
C GLU A 129 4.25 -10.57 7.06
N THR A 130 3.56 -9.43 6.98
CA THR A 130 3.10 -8.85 5.69
C THR A 130 4.27 -8.64 4.73
N THR A 131 5.37 -8.06 5.21
CA THR A 131 6.56 -7.82 4.37
C THR A 131 7.19 -9.12 3.88
N LYS A 132 7.25 -10.16 4.72
CA LYS A 132 7.75 -11.49 4.31
C LYS A 132 6.89 -12.10 3.21
N LYS A 133 5.57 -12.07 3.39
CA LYS A 133 4.61 -12.63 2.42
C LYS A 133 4.65 -11.87 1.09
N ILE A 134 4.74 -10.54 1.10
CA ILE A 134 4.97 -9.73 -0.11
C ILE A 134 6.22 -10.19 -0.87
N LYS A 135 7.33 -10.42 -0.17
CA LYS A 135 8.57 -10.88 -0.81
C LYS A 135 8.40 -12.26 -1.44
N GLN A 136 7.71 -13.18 -0.77
CA GLN A 136 7.40 -14.50 -1.31
C GLN A 136 6.55 -14.40 -2.58
N ILE A 137 5.46 -13.63 -2.53
CA ILE A 137 4.57 -13.43 -3.68
C ILE A 137 5.32 -12.81 -4.86
N ARG A 138 6.11 -11.74 -4.64
CA ARG A 138 6.93 -11.13 -5.71
C ARG A 138 7.90 -12.12 -6.34
N ASN A 139 8.50 -13.01 -5.55
CA ASN A 139 9.35 -14.06 -6.10
C ASN A 139 8.56 -15.05 -6.97
N LEU A 140 7.33 -15.42 -6.57
CA LEU A 140 6.45 -16.27 -7.37
C LEU A 140 6.03 -15.62 -8.69
N LEU A 141 5.81 -14.30 -8.68
CA LEU A 141 5.46 -13.51 -9.87
C LEU A 141 6.63 -13.37 -10.85
N ASN A 142 7.85 -13.15 -10.34
CA ASN A 142 9.01 -12.80 -11.17
C ASN A 142 9.87 -14.00 -11.59
N LEU A 143 9.75 -15.14 -10.92
CA LEU A 143 10.54 -16.33 -11.20
C LEU A 143 9.64 -17.47 -11.65
N THR A 144 10.18 -18.35 -12.49
CA THR A 144 9.51 -19.60 -12.92
C THR A 144 10.27 -20.85 -12.49
N SER A 145 11.49 -20.70 -11.94
CA SER A 145 12.36 -21.80 -11.53
C SER A 145 11.78 -22.70 -10.42
N TRP A 146 10.80 -22.19 -9.68
CA TRP A 146 10.06 -22.96 -8.68
C TRP A 146 9.00 -23.88 -9.30
N ALA A 147 8.47 -23.56 -10.48
CA ALA A 147 7.35 -24.28 -11.08
C ALA A 147 7.75 -25.64 -11.66
N LYS A 148 9.02 -25.81 -12.05
CA LYS A 148 9.55 -27.06 -12.63
C LYS A 148 9.42 -28.32 -11.74
N TYR A 149 9.03 -28.15 -10.48
CA TYR A 149 8.83 -29.22 -9.50
C TYR A 149 7.36 -29.63 -9.36
N PHE A 150 6.46 -29.08 -10.17
CA PHE A 150 5.02 -29.32 -10.14
C PHE A 150 4.54 -29.81 -11.50
N GLU A 151 3.50 -30.64 -11.49
CA GLU A 151 2.72 -30.94 -12.69
C GLU A 151 1.64 -29.87 -12.86
N TYR A 152 1.66 -29.14 -13.98
CA TYR A 152 0.68 -28.10 -14.27
C TYR A 152 0.46 -27.96 -15.78
N GLU A 153 -0.78 -27.66 -16.17
CA GLU A 153 -1.12 -27.31 -17.55
C GLU A 153 -0.96 -25.80 -17.81
N ASP A 154 -1.29 -25.00 -16.81
CA ASP A 154 -1.24 -23.54 -16.87
C ASP A 154 -0.47 -22.97 -15.65
N LEU A 155 0.64 -22.29 -15.94
CA LEU A 155 1.51 -21.70 -14.93
C LEU A 155 0.83 -20.57 -14.16
N ASP A 156 -0.03 -19.80 -14.82
CA ASP A 156 -0.71 -18.66 -14.22
C ASP A 156 -1.79 -19.14 -13.25
N LEU A 157 -2.48 -20.25 -13.56
CA LEU A 157 -3.41 -20.90 -12.63
C LEU A 157 -2.68 -21.46 -11.40
N LEU A 158 -1.59 -22.21 -11.58
CA LEU A 158 -0.79 -22.72 -10.46
C LEU A 158 -0.27 -21.58 -9.58
N ARG A 159 0.23 -20.51 -10.19
CA ARG A 159 0.72 -19.33 -9.46
C ARG A 159 -0.40 -18.67 -8.67
N LYS A 160 -1.58 -18.52 -9.28
CA LYS A 160 -2.75 -17.94 -8.64
C LYS A 160 -3.15 -18.75 -7.41
N GLU A 161 -3.26 -20.07 -7.52
CA GLU A 161 -3.61 -20.97 -6.41
C GLU A 161 -2.65 -20.81 -5.22
N ILE A 162 -1.33 -20.84 -5.47
CA ILE A 162 -0.33 -20.68 -4.42
C ILE A 162 -0.42 -19.30 -3.75
N ILE A 163 -0.65 -18.24 -4.53
CA ILE A 163 -0.74 -16.88 -4.01
C ILE A 163 -2.02 -16.69 -3.20
N GLU A 164 -3.16 -17.22 -3.66
CA GLU A 164 -4.41 -17.15 -2.91
C GLU A 164 -4.27 -17.86 -1.56
N GLU A 165 -3.67 -19.06 -1.53
CA GLU A 165 -3.36 -19.74 -0.27
C GLU A 165 -2.45 -18.91 0.65
N LEU A 166 -1.45 -18.22 0.11
CA LEU A 166 -0.59 -17.32 0.89
C LEU A 166 -1.32 -16.11 1.48
N ILE A 167 -2.39 -15.65 0.83
CA ILE A 167 -3.15 -14.47 1.24
C ILE A 167 -4.24 -14.85 2.25
N PHE A 168 -4.99 -15.90 1.95
CA PHE A 168 -6.21 -16.30 2.64
C PHE A 168 -6.01 -17.39 3.70
N THR A 169 -4.81 -17.97 3.82
CA THR A 169 -4.51 -18.97 4.85
C THR A 169 -3.26 -18.63 5.68
N ASN A 170 -3.14 -19.27 6.84
CA ASN A 170 -1.96 -19.19 7.70
C ASN A 170 -0.85 -20.15 7.26
N LYS A 171 -1.03 -20.88 6.16
CA LYS A 171 -0.02 -21.81 5.67
C LYS A 171 1.25 -21.08 5.26
N THR A 172 2.37 -21.72 5.51
CA THR A 172 3.68 -21.34 4.99
C THR A 172 3.74 -21.67 3.49
N LEU A 173 4.64 -20.99 2.77
CA LEU A 173 4.86 -21.30 1.35
C LEU A 173 5.29 -22.76 1.14
N GLU A 174 6.01 -23.33 2.09
CA GLU A 174 6.46 -24.72 2.02
C GLU A 174 5.28 -25.70 2.17
N GLU A 175 4.39 -25.48 3.13
CA GLU A 175 3.19 -26.31 3.32
C GLU A 175 2.28 -26.26 2.09
N ILE A 176 2.08 -25.07 1.51
CA ILE A 176 1.27 -24.91 0.29
C ILE A 176 1.90 -25.69 -0.87
N LYS A 177 3.21 -25.50 -1.09
CA LYS A 177 3.92 -26.22 -2.15
C LYS A 177 3.91 -27.73 -1.95
N ARG A 178 4.07 -28.21 -0.72
CA ARG A 178 4.06 -29.65 -0.43
C ARG A 178 2.69 -30.29 -0.69
N ALA A 179 1.60 -29.54 -0.53
CA ALA A 179 0.25 -30.04 -0.79
C ALA A 179 -0.08 -30.19 -2.30
N LEU A 180 0.75 -29.62 -3.19
CA LEU A 180 0.55 -29.60 -4.64
C LEU A 180 1.50 -30.56 -5.40
N ILE A 181 2.34 -31.30 -4.68
CA ILE A 181 3.25 -32.33 -5.19
C ILE A 181 2.72 -33.68 -4.75
#